data_AF-A0A2T2RTU2-F1
#
_entry.id   AF-A0A2T2RTU2-F1
#
_cell.length_a   1.000
_cell.length_b   1.000
_cell.length_c   1.000
_cell.angle_alpha   90.00
_cell.angle_beta   90.00
_cell.angle_gamma   90.00
#
_symmetry.space_group_name_H-M   'P 1'
#
loop_
_entity.id
_entity.type
_entity.pdbx_description
1 polymer ?
#
loop_
_entity_poly.entity_id
_entity_poly.type
_entity_poly.pdbx_seq_one_letter_code
_entity_poly.pdbx_strand_id
1 'polypeptide(L)'
;PLLLALKDKKEGVRARAASALWHIAKTTSYPRFYDATFPQATPIHPEVSEVSPVGSTPTTQQLNNQLFELPNQISSPQGIKLICLNLTRLPSDTNAEKLSKGLSNQIFKQVIPPEQPLPKVQDEYDLQGELINLSRQTESTLVLLFYNGQPSDELINFCNLLQDEIHMGWVTEQPTRFRSFTPDAPNLAENIQSWLKELQLT
;
A
#
# COMPACT_ATOMS: atom_id res chain seq x y z
N PRO A 1 32.35 -24.44 -10.95
CA PRO A 1 33.80 -24.25 -11.23
C PRO A 1 34.44 -23.12 -10.39
N LEU A 2 34.01 -21.85 -10.51
CA LEU A 2 34.59 -20.72 -9.75
C LEU A 2 34.05 -20.58 -8.31
N LEU A 3 32.73 -20.76 -8.11
CA LEU A 3 32.12 -20.76 -6.77
C LEU A 3 32.62 -21.92 -5.88
N LEU A 4 32.95 -23.07 -6.49
CA LEU A 4 33.59 -24.18 -5.77
C LEU A 4 35.02 -23.82 -5.35
N ALA A 5 35.77 -23.13 -6.21
CA ALA A 5 37.14 -22.70 -5.95
C ALA A 5 37.23 -21.62 -4.85
N LEU A 6 36.18 -20.82 -4.63
CA LEU A 6 36.07 -19.95 -3.46
C LEU A 6 35.98 -20.72 -2.13
N LYS A 7 35.44 -21.94 -2.15
CA LYS A 7 35.35 -22.80 -0.95
C LYS A 7 36.64 -23.57 -0.66
N ASP A 8 37.59 -23.63 -1.61
CA ASP A 8 38.86 -24.36 -1.49
C ASP A 8 39.78 -23.80 -0.40
N LYS A 9 40.34 -24.60 0.50
CA LYS A 9 41.19 -24.10 1.61
C LYS A 9 42.53 -23.48 1.16
N LYS A 10 42.96 -23.68 -0.10
CA LYS A 10 44.19 -23.09 -0.64
C LYS A 10 43.97 -21.64 -1.04
N GLU A 11 44.62 -20.73 -0.32
CA GLU A 11 44.48 -19.28 -0.46
C GLU A 11 44.76 -18.76 -1.88
N GLY A 12 45.74 -19.32 -2.58
CA GLY A 12 46.05 -18.95 -3.96
C GLY A 12 44.95 -19.31 -4.99
N VAL A 13 44.18 -20.36 -4.73
CA VAL A 13 43.05 -20.77 -5.59
C VAL A 13 41.84 -19.87 -5.35
N ARG A 14 41.57 -19.55 -4.07
CA ARG A 14 40.53 -18.60 -3.68
C ARG A 14 40.77 -17.21 -4.23
N ALA A 15 41.99 -16.69 -4.09
CA ALA A 15 42.34 -15.34 -4.53
C ALA A 15 42.17 -15.18 -6.06
N ARG A 16 42.57 -16.20 -6.83
CA ARG A 16 42.38 -16.22 -8.28
C ARG A 16 40.90 -16.31 -8.67
N ALA A 17 40.12 -17.13 -7.97
CA ALA A 17 38.68 -17.24 -8.20
C ALA A 17 37.95 -15.93 -7.86
N ALA A 18 38.30 -15.27 -6.75
CA ALA A 18 37.74 -13.98 -6.34
C ALA A 18 38.10 -12.87 -7.34
N SER A 19 39.34 -12.81 -7.80
CA SER A 19 39.80 -11.84 -8.80
C SER A 19 39.07 -12.04 -10.15
N ALA A 20 38.90 -13.28 -10.60
CA ALA A 20 38.18 -13.58 -11.83
C ALA A 20 36.69 -13.19 -11.73
N LEU A 21 36.02 -13.51 -10.62
CA LEU A 21 34.62 -13.13 -10.38
C LEU A 21 34.45 -11.60 -10.34
N TRP A 22 35.39 -10.90 -9.70
CA TRP A 22 35.40 -9.45 -9.66
C TRP A 22 35.54 -8.81 -11.04
N HIS A 23 36.41 -9.36 -11.90
CA HIS A 23 36.55 -8.88 -13.27
C HIS A 23 35.28 -9.10 -14.09
N ILE A 24 34.61 -10.24 -13.95
CA ILE A 24 33.36 -10.54 -14.66
C ILE A 24 32.22 -9.63 -14.16
N ALA A 25 32.14 -9.37 -12.85
CA ALA A 25 31.14 -8.48 -12.26
C ALA A 25 31.27 -7.03 -12.76
N LYS A 26 32.48 -6.59 -13.11
CA LYS A 26 32.72 -5.25 -13.67
C LYS A 26 32.35 -5.11 -15.14
N THR A 27 32.43 -6.19 -15.91
CA THR A 27 32.29 -6.15 -17.38
C THR A 27 30.90 -6.57 -17.85
N THR A 28 30.06 -7.09 -16.95
CA THR A 28 28.75 -7.66 -17.28
C THR A 28 27.65 -6.97 -16.48
N SER A 29 26.47 -6.80 -17.08
CA SER A 29 25.30 -6.30 -16.33
C SER A 29 24.92 -7.28 -15.22
N TYR A 30 24.40 -6.75 -14.10
CA TYR A 30 24.04 -7.54 -12.94
C TYR A 30 23.14 -8.76 -13.25
N PRO A 31 22.12 -8.67 -14.13
CA PRO A 31 21.30 -9.82 -14.49
C PRO A 31 22.12 -10.95 -15.14
N ARG A 32 22.99 -10.62 -16.10
CA ARG A 32 23.82 -11.63 -16.78
C ARG A 32 24.89 -12.22 -15.88
N PHE A 33 25.46 -11.42 -14.97
CA PHE A 33 26.38 -11.92 -13.97
C PHE A 33 25.69 -12.91 -13.03
N TYR A 34 24.48 -12.59 -12.57
CA TYR A 34 23.69 -13.44 -11.70
C TYR A 34 23.36 -14.79 -12.34
N ASP A 35 22.84 -14.79 -13.58
CA ASP A 35 22.49 -16.02 -14.30
C ASP A 35 23.70 -16.93 -14.57
N ALA A 36 24.86 -16.33 -14.90
CA ALA A 36 26.09 -17.07 -15.18
C ALA A 36 26.78 -17.61 -13.92
N THR A 37 26.63 -16.90 -12.79
CA THR A 37 27.30 -17.25 -11.52
C THR A 37 26.45 -18.18 -10.68
N PHE A 38 25.13 -18.00 -10.70
CA PHE A 38 24.13 -18.79 -10.00
C PHE A 38 23.19 -19.42 -11.03
N PRO A 39 23.67 -20.38 -11.85
CA PRO A 39 22.78 -21.14 -12.72
C PRO A 39 21.68 -21.73 -11.84
N GLN A 40 20.42 -21.51 -12.24
CA GLN A 40 19.24 -21.81 -11.43
C GLN A 40 19.41 -23.14 -10.70
N ALA A 41 19.30 -23.07 -9.38
CA ALA A 41 19.34 -24.25 -8.53
C ALA A 41 18.20 -25.18 -9.00
N THR A 42 18.57 -26.28 -9.65
CA THR A 42 17.66 -27.42 -9.74
C THR A 42 17.39 -27.86 -8.30
N PRO A 43 16.12 -28.10 -7.92
CA PRO A 43 15.81 -28.49 -6.55
C PRO A 43 16.52 -29.82 -6.26
N ILE A 44 17.53 -29.79 -5.39
CA ILE A 44 18.34 -30.97 -5.05
C ILE A 44 17.65 -31.80 -3.95
N HIS A 45 16.56 -31.30 -3.36
CA HIS A 45 15.79 -32.05 -2.35
C HIS A 45 14.28 -31.84 -2.52
N PRO A 46 13.47 -32.91 -2.45
CA PRO A 46 12.01 -32.86 -2.62
C PRO A 46 11.26 -32.09 -1.52
N GLU A 47 11.96 -31.69 -0.45
CA GLU A 47 11.39 -30.93 0.67
C GLU A 47 11.39 -29.40 0.42
N VAL A 48 12.05 -28.90 -0.63
CA VAL A 48 12.10 -27.47 -0.96
C VAL A 48 11.29 -27.22 -2.23
N SER A 49 9.99 -26.95 -2.06
CA SER A 49 9.07 -26.70 -3.17
C SER A 49 9.15 -25.29 -3.76
N GLU A 50 9.73 -24.32 -3.03
CA GLU A 50 9.80 -22.92 -3.48
C GLU A 50 11.23 -22.40 -3.52
N VAL A 51 11.64 -21.98 -4.72
CA VAL A 51 12.91 -21.28 -4.98
C VAL A 51 12.61 -19.93 -5.62
N SER A 52 11.62 -19.22 -5.09
CA SER A 52 11.30 -17.86 -5.53
C SER A 52 12.36 -16.89 -4.97
N PRO A 53 12.74 -15.84 -5.72
CA PRO A 53 13.57 -14.74 -5.19
C PRO A 53 12.99 -14.23 -3.87
N VAL A 54 13.85 -13.85 -2.91
CA VAL A 54 13.41 -13.28 -1.63
C VAL A 54 12.44 -12.13 -1.89
N GLY A 55 11.23 -12.19 -1.33
CA GLY A 55 10.18 -11.19 -1.51
C GLY A 55 9.24 -11.41 -2.71
N SER A 56 9.43 -12.47 -3.51
CA SER A 56 8.54 -12.85 -4.63
C SER A 56 7.90 -14.22 -4.39
N THR A 57 7.51 -14.52 -3.14
CA THR A 57 6.69 -15.70 -2.88
C THR A 57 5.25 -15.43 -3.32
N PRO A 58 4.45 -16.46 -3.63
CA PRO A 58 3.02 -16.30 -3.88
C PRO A 58 2.33 -15.54 -2.75
N THR A 59 2.76 -15.75 -1.50
CA THR A 59 2.26 -15.03 -0.32
C THR A 59 2.61 -13.55 -0.36
N THR A 60 3.85 -13.15 -0.67
CA THR A 60 4.21 -11.73 -0.74
C THR A 60 3.56 -11.04 -1.92
N GLN A 61 3.38 -11.73 -3.05
CA GLN A 61 2.63 -11.20 -4.20
C GLN A 61 1.14 -11.05 -3.86
N GLN A 62 0.54 -12.00 -3.13
CA GLN A 62 -0.83 -11.92 -2.67
C GLN A 62 -1.03 -10.74 -1.71
N LEU A 63 -0.17 -10.56 -0.71
CA LEU A 63 -0.24 -9.44 0.22
C LEU A 63 -0.08 -8.09 -0.49
N ASN A 64 0.88 -7.99 -1.42
CA ASN A 64 1.11 -6.76 -2.17
C ASN A 64 -0.09 -6.40 -3.08
N ASN A 65 -0.70 -7.40 -3.72
CA ASN A 65 -1.90 -7.22 -4.53
C ASN A 65 -3.13 -6.89 -3.66
N GLN A 66 -3.22 -7.44 -2.45
CA GLN A 66 -4.34 -7.18 -1.54
C GLN A 66 -4.45 -5.70 -1.16
N LEU A 67 -3.34 -5.04 -0.83
CA LEU A 67 -3.30 -3.61 -0.51
C LEU A 67 -3.45 -2.71 -1.75
N PHE A 68 -2.88 -3.11 -2.88
CA PHE A 68 -2.92 -2.30 -4.11
C PHE A 68 -4.32 -2.30 -4.75
N GLU A 69 -5.00 -3.45 -4.75
CA GLU A 69 -6.34 -3.65 -5.31
C GLU A 69 -7.45 -3.52 -4.25
N LEU A 70 -7.15 -3.00 -3.06
CA LEU A 70 -8.11 -2.91 -1.95
C LEU A 70 -9.43 -2.21 -2.35
N PRO A 71 -9.41 -1.09 -3.11
CA PRO A 71 -10.64 -0.46 -3.59
C PRO A 71 -11.49 -1.36 -4.51
N ASN A 72 -10.85 -2.28 -5.25
CA ASN A 72 -11.53 -3.18 -6.19
C ASN A 72 -12.07 -4.46 -5.52
N GLN A 73 -11.56 -4.79 -4.32
CA GLN A 73 -11.99 -5.96 -3.54
C GLN A 73 -13.20 -5.69 -2.64
N ILE A 74 -13.52 -4.42 -2.39
CA ILE A 74 -14.60 -4.02 -1.50
C ILE A 74 -15.79 -3.56 -2.33
N SER A 75 -16.91 -4.26 -2.22
CA SER A 75 -18.17 -3.78 -2.78
C SER A 75 -18.81 -2.79 -1.79
N SER A 76 -18.99 -1.54 -2.22
CA SER A 76 -19.74 -0.54 -1.46
C SER A 76 -21.21 -0.98 -1.37
N PRO A 77 -21.73 -1.27 -0.17
CA PRO A 77 -23.12 -1.70 -0.02
C PRO A 77 -24.09 -0.52 -0.24
N GLN A 78 -25.37 -0.80 -0.53
CA GLN A 78 -26.35 0.21 -0.97
C GLN A 78 -26.57 1.31 0.09
N GLY A 79 -26.41 2.58 -0.29
CA GLY A 79 -26.54 3.72 0.65
C GLY A 79 -25.26 4.05 1.40
N ILE A 80 -24.12 3.38 1.12
CA ILE A 80 -22.80 3.79 1.57
C ILE A 80 -21.93 4.20 0.40
N LYS A 81 -21.30 5.38 0.51
CA LYS A 81 -20.26 5.84 -0.41
C LYS A 81 -18.88 5.65 0.23
N LEU A 82 -18.26 4.52 -0.06
CA LEU A 82 -16.88 4.25 0.35
C LEU A 82 -15.89 5.00 -0.56
N ILE A 83 -14.95 5.73 0.05
CA ILE A 83 -13.86 6.42 -0.63
C ILE A 83 -12.54 5.90 -0.06
N CYS A 84 -11.73 5.29 -0.92
CA CYS A 84 -10.44 4.73 -0.51
C CYS A 84 -9.32 5.75 -0.74
N LEU A 85 -8.59 6.10 0.31
CA LEU A 85 -7.56 7.13 0.30
C LEU A 85 -6.18 6.51 0.49
N ASN A 86 -5.33 6.69 -0.51
CA ASN A 86 -3.98 6.14 -0.50
C ASN A 86 -3.03 7.17 0.13
N LEU A 87 -2.52 6.83 1.30
CA LEU A 87 -1.67 7.73 2.09
C LEU A 87 -0.29 7.93 1.48
N THR A 88 0.30 6.95 0.76
CA THR A 88 1.57 7.18 0.05
C THR A 88 1.47 8.16 -1.10
N ARG A 89 0.26 8.42 -1.60
CA ARG A 89 0.02 9.45 -2.63
C ARG A 89 -0.15 10.84 -2.03
N LEU A 90 -0.21 10.97 -0.71
CA LEU A 90 -0.17 12.25 -0.03
C LEU A 90 1.31 12.66 0.16
N PRO A 91 1.62 13.96 0.00
CA PRO A 91 2.97 14.43 0.25
C PRO A 91 3.34 14.18 1.73
N SER A 92 4.58 13.78 2.00
CA SER A 92 5.02 13.43 3.35
C SER A 92 5.41 14.63 4.23
N ASP A 93 5.71 15.80 3.62
CA ASP A 93 6.21 17.02 4.29
C ASP A 93 5.14 18.13 4.37
N THR A 94 3.97 17.82 4.92
CA THR A 94 2.75 18.50 4.45
C THR A 94 2.07 19.33 5.54
N ASN A 95 2.11 20.65 5.35
CA ASN A 95 1.27 21.62 6.04
C ASN A 95 -0.22 21.36 5.75
N ALA A 96 -1.12 21.66 6.70
CA ALA A 96 -2.55 21.34 6.66
C ALA A 96 -3.26 21.67 5.33
N GLU A 97 -2.92 22.79 4.69
CA GLU A 97 -3.46 23.19 3.38
C GLU A 97 -3.10 22.22 2.24
N LYS A 98 -1.84 21.79 2.19
CA LYS A 98 -1.37 20.87 1.15
C LYS A 98 -1.97 19.48 1.36
N LEU A 99 -2.21 19.09 2.61
CA LEU A 99 -2.86 17.84 2.98
C LEU A 99 -4.33 17.88 2.53
N SER A 100 -5.03 18.96 2.85
CA SER A 100 -6.42 19.19 2.45
C SER A 100 -6.57 19.20 0.92
N LYS A 101 -5.66 19.84 0.18
CA LYS A 101 -5.62 19.77 -1.29
C LYS A 101 -5.32 18.37 -1.83
N GLY A 102 -4.43 17.62 -1.17
CA GLY A 102 -4.10 16.25 -1.56
C GLY A 102 -5.30 15.32 -1.38
N LEU A 103 -5.96 15.41 -0.23
CA LEU A 103 -7.16 14.66 0.11
C LEU A 103 -8.32 15.03 -0.80
N SER A 104 -8.61 16.33 -0.98
CA SER A 104 -9.70 16.78 -1.85
C SER A 104 -9.56 16.22 -3.26
N ASN A 105 -8.37 16.30 -3.84
CA ASN A 105 -8.10 15.77 -5.16
C ASN A 105 -8.29 14.25 -5.23
N GLN A 106 -7.91 13.49 -4.19
CA GLN A 106 -8.12 12.04 -4.18
C GLN A 106 -9.61 11.67 -4.02
N ILE A 107 -10.33 12.37 -3.16
CA ILE A 107 -11.75 12.13 -2.86
C ILE A 107 -12.58 12.50 -4.08
N PHE A 108 -12.49 13.74 -4.55
CA PHE A 108 -13.35 14.24 -5.62
C PHE A 108 -13.04 13.60 -6.97
N LYS A 109 -11.81 13.14 -7.24
CA LYS A 109 -11.54 12.33 -8.45
C LYS A 109 -12.26 10.97 -8.46
N GLN A 110 -12.59 10.42 -7.28
CA GLN A 110 -13.30 9.15 -7.17
C GLN A 110 -14.83 9.34 -7.20
N VAL A 111 -15.30 10.51 -6.83
CA VAL A 111 -16.75 10.77 -6.67
C VAL A 111 -17.32 11.63 -7.79
N ILE A 112 -16.60 12.65 -8.23
CA ILE A 112 -17.03 13.59 -9.26
C ILE A 112 -16.66 13.03 -10.64
N PRO A 113 -17.60 13.02 -11.61
CA PRO A 113 -17.32 12.64 -12.99
C PRO A 113 -16.21 13.52 -13.60
N PRO A 114 -15.40 13.00 -14.54
CA PRO A 114 -14.27 13.73 -15.13
C PRO A 114 -14.68 15.01 -15.89
N GLU A 115 -15.96 15.17 -16.20
CA GLU A 115 -16.53 16.33 -16.89
C GLU A 115 -16.82 17.52 -15.97
N GLN A 116 -16.85 17.32 -14.64
CA GLN A 116 -17.12 18.38 -13.67
C GLN A 116 -15.82 18.94 -13.07
N PRO A 117 -15.76 20.26 -12.81
CA PRO A 117 -14.60 20.88 -12.19
C PRO A 117 -14.45 20.41 -10.74
N LEU A 118 -13.23 20.05 -10.35
CA LEU A 118 -12.91 19.72 -8.96
C LEU A 118 -13.09 20.97 -8.07
N PRO A 119 -13.65 20.83 -6.86
CA PRO A 119 -13.84 21.94 -5.95
C PRO A 119 -12.48 22.51 -5.52
N LYS A 120 -12.42 23.85 -5.39
CA LYS A 120 -11.23 24.56 -4.95
C LYS A 120 -11.14 24.55 -3.43
N VAL A 121 -10.52 23.52 -2.89
CA VAL A 121 -10.23 23.40 -1.46
C VAL A 121 -8.91 24.10 -1.14
N GLN A 122 -8.91 25.07 -0.23
CA GLN A 122 -7.69 25.73 0.23
C GLN A 122 -7.22 25.21 1.59
N ASP A 123 -8.16 24.96 2.50
CA ASP A 123 -7.90 24.50 3.85
C ASP A 123 -8.77 23.30 4.27
N GLU A 124 -8.61 22.88 5.51
CA GLU A 124 -9.31 21.74 6.13
C GLU A 124 -10.82 21.98 6.34
N TYR A 125 -11.24 23.23 6.54
CA TYR A 125 -12.64 23.60 6.72
C TYR A 125 -13.40 23.64 5.40
N ASP A 126 -12.76 24.12 4.33
CA ASP A 126 -13.25 24.03 2.96
C ASP A 126 -13.50 22.57 2.59
N LEU A 127 -12.54 21.69 2.90
CA LEU A 127 -12.67 20.26 2.62
C LEU A 127 -13.81 19.64 3.42
N GLN A 128 -13.93 19.98 4.69
CA GLN A 128 -15.03 19.54 5.54
C GLN A 128 -16.39 19.95 4.96
N GLY A 129 -16.56 21.21 4.60
CA GLY A 129 -17.79 21.72 4.02
C GLY A 129 -18.17 20.99 2.74
N GLU A 130 -17.20 20.77 1.85
CA GLU A 130 -17.43 20.03 0.60
C GLU A 130 -17.78 18.56 0.85
N LEU A 131 -17.18 17.90 1.85
CA LEU A 131 -17.52 16.52 2.22
C LEU A 131 -18.92 16.38 2.82
N ILE A 132 -19.34 17.34 3.65
CA ILE A 132 -20.69 17.40 4.21
C ILE A 132 -21.71 17.69 3.09
N ASN A 133 -21.38 18.58 2.16
CA ASN A 133 -22.23 18.82 1.00
C ASN A 133 -22.34 17.55 0.14
N LEU A 134 -21.25 16.81 -0.02
CA LEU A 134 -21.22 15.57 -0.78
C LEU A 134 -22.06 14.46 -0.13
N SER A 135 -21.99 14.32 1.20
CA SER A 135 -22.82 13.34 1.93
C SER A 135 -24.31 13.68 1.80
N ARG A 136 -24.67 14.97 1.90
CA ARG A 136 -26.05 15.45 1.69
C ARG A 136 -26.56 15.23 0.27
N GLN A 137 -25.74 15.49 -0.74
CA GLN A 137 -26.13 15.34 -2.14
C GLN A 137 -26.29 13.87 -2.57
N THR A 138 -25.51 12.97 -1.96
CA THR A 138 -25.49 11.55 -2.36
C THR A 138 -26.52 10.72 -1.60
N GLU A 139 -27.24 11.31 -0.63
CA GLU A 139 -28.19 10.63 0.29
C GLU A 139 -27.62 9.33 0.87
N SER A 140 -26.29 9.27 0.99
CA SER A 140 -25.54 8.06 1.34
C SER A 140 -24.55 8.39 2.44
N THR A 141 -24.37 7.46 3.37
CA THR A 141 -23.36 7.58 4.41
C THR A 141 -21.98 7.54 3.78
N LEU A 142 -21.24 8.63 3.94
CA LEU A 142 -19.88 8.75 3.41
C LEU A 142 -18.91 8.06 4.36
N VAL A 143 -18.07 7.18 3.81
CA VAL A 143 -17.06 6.45 4.58
C VAL A 143 -15.69 6.65 3.94
N LEU A 144 -14.73 7.14 4.73
CA LEU A 144 -13.36 7.30 4.30
C LEU A 144 -12.51 6.14 4.82
N LEU A 145 -11.80 5.46 3.92
CA LEU A 145 -10.89 4.38 4.27
C LEU A 145 -9.47 4.73 3.86
N PHE A 146 -8.62 4.97 4.84
CA PHE A 146 -7.21 5.28 4.64
C PHE A 146 -6.40 3.98 4.58
N TYR A 147 -5.55 3.83 3.56
CA TYR A 147 -4.71 2.65 3.40
C TYR A 147 -3.33 3.03 2.87
N ASN A 148 -2.38 2.09 3.01
CA ASN A 148 -1.01 2.23 2.50
C ASN A 148 -0.27 3.42 3.10
N GLY A 149 -0.23 3.51 4.43
CA GLY A 149 0.54 4.52 5.16
C GLY A 149 0.15 4.61 6.63
N GLN A 150 0.84 5.50 7.34
CA GLN A 150 0.62 5.74 8.76
C GLN A 150 -0.16 7.04 8.99
N PRO A 151 -0.97 7.11 10.07
CA PRO A 151 -1.62 8.35 10.47
C PRO A 151 -0.57 9.40 10.86
N SER A 152 -0.54 10.54 10.15
CA SER A 152 0.19 11.72 10.60
C SER A 152 -0.68 12.54 11.57
N ASP A 153 -0.06 13.34 12.43
CA ASP A 153 -0.78 14.15 13.41
C ASP A 153 -1.75 15.14 12.75
N GLU A 154 -1.38 15.73 11.61
CA GLU A 154 -2.24 16.63 10.83
C GLU A 154 -3.45 15.88 10.26
N LEU A 155 -3.24 14.65 9.76
CA LEU A 155 -4.31 13.83 9.24
C LEU A 155 -5.26 13.39 10.35
N ILE A 156 -4.73 13.05 11.53
CA ILE A 156 -5.53 12.76 12.72
C ILE A 156 -6.34 14.00 13.11
N ASN A 157 -5.75 15.20 13.12
CA ASN A 157 -6.45 16.44 13.44
C ASN A 157 -7.60 16.71 12.47
N PHE A 158 -7.36 16.54 11.17
CA PHE A 158 -8.40 16.61 10.15
C PHE A 158 -9.51 15.59 10.37
N CYS A 159 -9.17 14.33 10.66
CA CYS A 159 -10.15 13.29 10.97
C CYS A 159 -11.00 13.64 12.21
N ASN A 160 -10.46 14.37 13.19
CA ASN A 160 -11.24 14.77 14.37
C ASN A 160 -12.30 15.80 14.05
N LEU A 161 -12.00 16.71 13.12
CA LEU A 161 -12.98 17.69 12.66
C LEU A 161 -14.18 17.01 12.00
N LEU A 162 -13.96 15.85 11.37
CA LEU A 162 -14.98 15.11 10.62
C LEU A 162 -15.65 13.98 11.39
N GLN A 163 -15.19 13.65 12.60
CA GLN A 163 -15.60 12.43 13.32
C GLN A 163 -17.11 12.36 13.59
N ASP A 164 -17.76 13.51 13.71
CA ASP A 164 -19.19 13.62 14.03
C ASP A 164 -20.09 13.50 12.77
N GLU A 165 -19.52 13.71 11.57
CA GLU A 165 -20.25 13.79 10.30
C GLU A 165 -19.95 12.59 9.38
N ILE A 166 -18.77 11.98 9.50
CA ILE A 166 -18.24 10.99 8.53
C ILE A 166 -17.57 9.83 9.26
N HIS A 167 -17.86 8.60 8.83
CA HIS A 167 -17.17 7.43 9.38
C HIS A 167 -15.80 7.22 8.72
N MET A 168 -14.81 6.92 9.55
CA MET A 168 -13.41 6.78 9.11
C MET A 168 -12.81 5.45 9.58
N GLY A 169 -12.12 4.79 8.65
CA GLY A 169 -11.41 3.54 8.88
C GLY A 169 -9.97 3.63 8.38
N TRP A 170 -9.08 2.87 9.01
CA TRP A 170 -7.64 2.90 8.73
C TRP A 170 -7.08 1.50 8.56
N VAL A 171 -6.31 1.28 7.49
CA VAL A 171 -5.54 0.05 7.32
C VAL A 171 -4.11 0.32 7.79
N THR A 172 -3.85 0.04 9.06
CA THR A 172 -2.55 0.25 9.71
C THR A 172 -2.32 -0.76 10.83
N GLU A 173 -1.04 -1.05 11.09
CA GLU A 173 -0.58 -1.82 12.26
C GLU A 173 -0.53 -0.97 13.54
N GLN A 174 -0.50 0.36 13.42
CA GLN A 174 -0.42 1.24 14.58
C GLN A 174 -1.78 1.36 15.28
N PRO A 175 -1.79 1.41 16.62
CA PRO A 175 -3.02 1.66 17.36
C PRO A 175 -3.53 3.06 17.02
N THR A 176 -4.77 3.15 16.53
CA THR A 176 -5.46 4.41 16.30
C THR A 176 -6.75 4.42 17.11
N ARG A 177 -7.27 5.61 17.41
CA ARG A 177 -8.59 5.75 18.05
C ARG A 177 -9.76 5.49 17.10
N PHE A 178 -9.50 5.46 15.80
CA PHE A 178 -10.48 5.19 14.77
C PHE A 178 -10.55 3.68 14.50
N ARG A 179 -11.52 3.24 13.71
CA ARG A 179 -11.59 1.82 13.32
C ARG A 179 -10.32 1.48 12.54
N SER A 180 -9.51 0.56 13.05
CA SER A 180 -8.30 0.10 12.38
C SER A 180 -8.40 -1.35 11.90
N PHE A 181 -7.67 -1.65 10.83
CA PHE A 181 -7.56 -2.97 10.22
C PHE A 181 -6.10 -3.27 9.95
N THR A 182 -5.65 -4.48 10.30
CA THR A 182 -4.27 -4.89 10.06
C THR A 182 -4.04 -5.18 8.58
N PRO A 183 -3.02 -4.59 7.92
CA PRO A 183 -2.74 -4.81 6.50
C PRO A 183 -2.46 -6.27 6.16
N ASP A 184 -1.81 -7.01 7.06
CA ASP A 184 -1.46 -8.43 6.87
C ASP A 184 -2.59 -9.41 7.22
N ALA A 185 -3.77 -8.91 7.57
CA ALA A 185 -4.90 -9.79 7.88
C ALA A 185 -5.36 -10.55 6.63
N PRO A 186 -5.40 -11.90 6.63
CA PRO A 186 -5.79 -12.68 5.47
C PRO A 186 -7.22 -12.36 4.98
N ASN A 187 -8.08 -11.89 5.87
CA ASN A 187 -9.48 -11.54 5.62
C ASN A 187 -9.72 -10.01 5.68
N LEU A 188 -8.72 -9.19 5.33
CA LEU A 188 -8.81 -7.72 5.40
C LEU A 188 -10.06 -7.16 4.70
N ALA A 189 -10.30 -7.58 3.45
CA ALA A 189 -11.44 -7.12 2.67
C ALA A 189 -12.79 -7.53 3.30
N GLU A 190 -12.89 -8.76 3.82
CA GLU A 190 -14.10 -9.25 4.50
C GLU A 190 -14.37 -8.51 5.81
N ASN A 191 -13.31 -8.19 6.56
CA ASN A 191 -13.41 -7.41 7.79
C ASN A 191 -13.91 -5.98 7.53
N ILE A 192 -13.38 -5.34 6.47
CA ILE A 192 -13.84 -4.01 6.06
C ILE A 192 -15.29 -4.09 5.56
N GLN A 193 -15.64 -5.08 4.74
CA GLN A 193 -17.03 -5.27 4.30
C GLN A 193 -18.00 -5.49 5.46
N SER A 194 -17.60 -6.25 6.47
CA SER A 194 -18.42 -6.50 7.66
C SER A 194 -18.65 -5.21 8.44
N TRP A 195 -17.61 -4.40 8.62
CA TRP A 195 -17.73 -3.07 9.23
C TRP A 195 -18.64 -2.14 8.42
N LEU A 196 -18.55 -2.12 7.09
CA LEU A 196 -19.45 -1.32 6.26
C LEU A 196 -20.92 -1.76 6.42
N LYS A 197 -21.18 -3.07 6.53
CA LYS A 197 -22.54 -3.57 6.79
C LYS A 197 -23.07 -3.16 8.17
N GLU A 198 -22.22 -3.14 9.20
CA GLU A 198 -22.59 -2.63 10.53
C GLU A 198 -23.05 -1.17 10.46
N LEU A 199 -22.36 -0.33 9.68
CA LEU A 199 -22.72 1.07 9.48
C LEU A 199 -24.05 1.28 8.73
N GLN A 200 -24.53 0.29 7.98
CA GLN A 200 -25.86 0.36 7.33
C GLN A 200 -27.01 0.03 8.27
N LEU A 201 -26.72 -0.70 9.35
CA LEU A 201 -27.72 -1.18 10.30
C LEU A 201 -27.96 -0.18 11.44
N THR A 202 -27.18 0.91 11.48
CA THR A 202 -27.23 1.97 12.49
C THR A 202 -28.02 3.15 11.97
#